data_AF-A0AAD7DQF6-F1
#
_entry.id   AF-A0AAD7DQF6-F1
#
_cell.length_a   1.000
_cell.length_b   1.000
_cell.length_c   1.000
_cell.angle_alpha   90.00
_cell.angle_beta   90.00
_cell.angle_gamma   90.00
#
_symmetry.space_group_name_H-M   'P 1'
#
loop_
_entity.id
_entity.type
_entity.pdbx_description
1 polymer ?
#
loop_
_entity_poly.entity_id
_entity_poly.type
_entity_poly.pdbx_seq_one_letter_code
_entity_poly.pdbx_strand_id
1 'polypeptide(L)'
;YYDWEFETKAELRRRGVLELTLGSETLPLGSANSKAVKAWIAKRDVATATIIGRLDPSQFAHVRDFEEDPAGMWERLKETHQSSGLGGVVVAWKKLYFLRKSGDHSTMRAFI
;
A
#
# COMPACT_ATOMS: atom_id res chain seq x y z
N TYR A 1 8.92 -3.41 -0.73
CA TYR A 1 8.48 -2.33 -1.65
C TYR A 1 8.15 -2.94 -3.01
N TYR A 2 9.13 -3.53 -3.70
CA TYR A 2 8.92 -4.09 -5.04
C TYR A 2 7.90 -5.25 -5.10
N ASP A 3 7.84 -6.11 -4.08
CA ASP A 3 6.97 -7.29 -4.13
C ASP A 3 5.48 -6.94 -4.03
N TRP A 4 5.09 -6.09 -3.07
CA TRP A 4 3.69 -5.63 -2.93
C TRP A 4 3.21 -4.90 -4.19
N GLU A 5 4.02 -3.98 -4.72
CA GLU A 5 3.66 -3.20 -5.91
C GLU A 5 3.50 -4.13 -7.13
N PHE A 6 4.42 -5.09 -7.30
CA PHE A 6 4.39 -6.04 -8.40
C PHE A 6 3.18 -6.98 -8.33
N GLU A 7 2.93 -7.59 -7.16
CA GLU A 7 1.81 -8.50 -6.95
C GLU A 7 0.46 -7.80 -7.10
N THR A 8 0.33 -6.59 -6.56
CA THR A 8 -0.93 -5.85 -6.63
C THR A 8 -1.20 -5.40 -8.07
N LYS A 9 -0.19 -4.95 -8.83
CA LYS A 9 -0.35 -4.65 -10.26
C LYS A 9 -0.74 -5.89 -11.07
N ALA A 10 -0.19 -7.06 -10.76
CA ALA A 10 -0.56 -8.30 -11.44
C ALA A 10 -2.03 -8.67 -11.20
N GLU A 11 -2.53 -8.50 -9.97
CA GLU A 11 -3.94 -8.77 -9.64
C GLU A 11 -4.88 -7.73 -10.27
N LEU A 12 -4.52 -6.45 -10.26
CA LEU A 12 -5.31 -5.38 -10.90
C LEU A 12 -5.39 -5.59 -12.43
N ARG A 13 -4.30 -6.05 -13.07
CA ARG A 13 -4.31 -6.44 -14.49
C ARG A 13 -5.23 -7.62 -14.77
N ARG A 14 -5.16 -8.66 -13.93
CA ARG A 14 -6.05 -9.83 -14.03
C ARG A 14 -7.52 -9.44 -13.97
N ARG A 15 -7.84 -8.41 -13.17
CA ARG A 15 -9.20 -7.86 -13.01
C ARG A 15 -9.58 -6.79 -14.04
N GLY A 16 -8.65 -6.37 -14.90
CA GLY A 16 -8.91 -5.37 -15.94
C GLY A 16 -9.13 -3.95 -15.41
N VAL A 17 -8.62 -3.62 -14.21
CA VAL A 17 -8.84 -2.33 -13.55
C VAL A 17 -7.54 -1.54 -13.32
N LEU A 18 -6.40 -2.05 -13.78
CA LEU A 18 -5.10 -1.39 -13.56
C LEU A 18 -5.08 0.06 -14.08
N GLU A 19 -5.60 0.30 -15.28
CA GLU A 19 -5.56 1.63 -15.91
C GLU A 19 -6.38 2.67 -15.13
N LEU A 20 -7.47 2.24 -14.48
CA LEU A 20 -8.26 3.08 -13.57
C LEU A 20 -7.46 3.39 -12.30
N THR A 21 -6.80 2.40 -11.71
CA THR A 21 -5.94 2.58 -10.53
C THR A 21 -4.73 3.47 -10.80
N LEU A 22 -4.20 3.47 -12.02
CA LEU A 22 -3.09 4.35 -12.41
C LEU A 22 -3.54 5.74 -12.87
N GLY A 23 -4.85 6.04 -12.81
CA GLY A 23 -5.41 7.33 -13.23
C GLY A 23 -5.46 7.56 -14.74
N SER A 24 -5.23 6.51 -15.54
CA SER A 24 -5.29 6.58 -17.02
C SER A 24 -6.73 6.46 -17.55
N GLU A 25 -7.62 5.76 -16.83
CA GLU A 25 -9.06 5.69 -17.14
C GLU A 25 -9.85 6.69 -16.28
N THR A 26 -10.32 7.78 -16.88
CA THR A 26 -11.12 8.81 -16.19
C THR A 26 -12.61 8.51 -16.24
N LEU A 27 -13.38 9.13 -15.34
CA LEU A 27 -14.85 9.06 -15.33
C LEU A 27 -15.40 9.45 -16.72
N PRO A 28 -16.21 8.60 -17.37
CA PRO A 28 -16.77 8.90 -18.68
C PRO A 28 -17.80 10.04 -18.61
N LEU A 29 -17.86 10.84 -19.66
CA LEU A 29 -18.86 11.90 -19.82
C LEU A 29 -20.26 11.29 -19.94
N GLY A 30 -21.18 11.73 -19.08
CA GLY A 30 -22.57 11.28 -19.12
C GLY A 30 -23.30 11.51 -17.81
N SER A 31 -24.60 11.18 -17.79
CA SER A 31 -25.37 11.18 -16.56
C SER A 31 -24.96 10.01 -15.66
N ALA A 32 -25.15 10.16 -14.34
CA ALA A 32 -24.90 9.11 -13.36
C ALA A 32 -25.60 7.78 -13.69
N ASN A 33 -26.71 7.84 -14.42
CA ASN A 33 -27.49 6.67 -14.83
C ASN A 33 -27.07 6.03 -16.14
N SER A 34 -26.12 6.63 -16.86
CA SER A 34 -25.62 6.07 -18.10
C SER A 34 -24.92 4.72 -17.87
N LYS A 35 -25.04 3.81 -18.85
CA LYS A 35 -24.39 2.49 -18.80
C LYS A 35 -22.88 2.60 -18.62
N ALA A 36 -22.26 3.60 -19.26
CA ALA A 36 -20.82 3.86 -19.17
C ALA A 36 -20.40 4.28 -17.76
N VAL A 37 -21.10 5.23 -17.13
CA VAL A 37 -20.79 5.67 -15.76
C VAL A 37 -21.00 4.54 -14.75
N LYS A 38 -22.08 3.76 -14.86
CA LYS A 38 -22.31 2.60 -13.99
C LYS A 38 -21.23 1.53 -14.13
N ALA A 39 -20.80 1.23 -15.35
CA ALA A 39 -19.72 0.27 -15.59
C ALA A 39 -18.39 0.77 -15.02
N TRP A 40 -18.11 2.07 -15.14
CA TRP A 40 -16.92 2.68 -14.55
C TRP A 40 -16.95 2.63 -13.02
N ILE A 41 -18.09 2.95 -12.38
CA ILE A 41 -18.25 2.82 -10.91
C ILE A 41 -18.01 1.38 -10.45
N ALA A 42 -18.57 0.39 -11.16
CA ALA A 42 -18.33 -1.02 -10.82
C ALA A 42 -16.84 -1.39 -10.91
N LYS A 43 -16.11 -0.91 -11.93
CA LYS A 43 -14.66 -1.10 -12.02
C LYS A 43 -13.90 -0.39 -10.90
N ARG A 44 -14.30 0.84 -10.56
CA ARG A 44 -13.75 1.61 -9.45
C ARG A 44 -13.87 0.83 -8.15
N ASP A 45 -15.05 0.30 -7.84
CA ASP A 45 -15.30 -0.44 -6.60
C ASP A 45 -14.47 -1.74 -6.56
N VAL A 46 -14.31 -2.43 -7.70
CA VAL A 46 -13.42 -3.59 -7.82
C VAL A 46 -11.96 -3.20 -7.60
N ALA A 47 -11.52 -2.06 -8.13
CA ALA A 47 -10.16 -1.56 -7.93
C ALA A 47 -9.91 -1.25 -6.44
N THR A 48 -10.79 -0.46 -5.81
CA THR A 48 -10.72 -0.12 -4.38
C THR A 48 -10.65 -1.40 -3.52
N ALA A 49 -11.56 -2.34 -3.73
CA ALA A 49 -11.60 -3.59 -2.96
C ALA A 49 -10.34 -4.43 -3.14
N THR A 50 -9.78 -4.46 -4.36
CA THR A 50 -8.56 -5.21 -4.67
C THR A 50 -7.35 -4.61 -3.96
N ILE A 51 -7.25 -3.28 -3.93
CA ILE A 51 -6.17 -2.58 -3.22
C ILE A 51 -6.29 -2.85 -1.71
N ILE A 52 -7.46 -2.59 -1.12
CA ILE A 52 -7.69 -2.80 0.33
C ILE A 52 -7.41 -4.25 0.74
N GLY A 53 -7.86 -5.23 -0.08
CA GLY A 53 -7.63 -6.65 0.20
C GLY A 53 -6.17 -7.09 0.15
N ARG A 54 -5.26 -6.24 -0.36
CA ARG A 54 -3.80 -6.47 -0.37
C ARG A 54 -3.05 -5.65 0.66
N LEU A 55 -3.73 -4.84 1.46
CA LEU A 55 -3.11 -4.03 2.50
C LEU A 55 -3.15 -4.74 3.85
N ASP A 56 -2.10 -4.52 4.64
CA ASP A 56 -2.14 -4.83 6.06
C ASP A 56 -3.10 -3.87 6.79
N PRO A 57 -3.83 -4.32 7.82
CA PRO A 57 -4.77 -3.47 8.55
C PRO A 57 -4.16 -2.18 9.14
N SER A 58 -2.86 -2.20 9.42
CA SER A 58 -2.10 -1.02 9.89
C SER A 58 -2.05 0.12 8.86
N GLN A 59 -2.27 -0.18 7.58
CA GLN A 59 -2.19 0.76 6.48
C GLN A 59 -3.54 1.39 6.10
N PHE A 60 -4.65 0.86 6.63
CA PHE A 60 -6.00 1.34 6.31
C PHE A 60 -6.20 2.82 6.65
N ALA A 61 -5.55 3.31 7.71
CA ALA A 61 -5.60 4.71 8.12
C ALA A 61 -5.06 5.66 7.04
N HIS A 62 -4.20 5.20 6.13
CA HIS A 62 -3.64 6.03 5.07
C HIS A 62 -4.56 6.16 3.86
N VAL A 63 -5.53 5.25 3.71
CA VAL A 63 -6.32 5.11 2.47
C VAL A 63 -7.82 5.33 2.68
N ARG A 64 -8.28 5.46 3.93
CA ARG A 64 -9.72 5.56 4.26
C ARG A 64 -10.44 6.74 3.61
N ASP A 65 -9.73 7.82 3.30
CA ASP A 65 -10.33 9.00 2.67
C ASP A 65 -10.38 8.89 1.13
N PHE A 66 -9.90 7.78 0.56
CA PHE A 66 -9.79 7.53 -0.89
C PHE A 66 -10.70 6.40 -1.39
N GLU A 67 -11.75 6.03 -0.65
CA GLU A 67 -12.65 4.92 -1.00
C GLU A 67 -13.25 5.06 -2.42
N GLU A 68 -13.51 6.31 -2.84
CA GLU A 68 -14.04 6.65 -4.16
C GLU A 68 -12.96 7.05 -5.19
N ASP A 69 -11.69 7.03 -4.80
CA ASP A 69 -10.56 7.40 -5.65
C ASP A 69 -9.43 6.36 -5.57
N PRO A 70 -9.53 5.27 -6.35
CA PRO A 70 -8.50 4.24 -6.40
C PRO A 70 -7.13 4.76 -6.83
N ALA A 71 -7.08 5.84 -7.62
CA ALA A 71 -5.83 6.42 -8.10
C ALA A 71 -5.13 7.21 -6.99
N GLY A 72 -5.89 8.05 -6.27
CA GLY A 72 -5.40 8.71 -5.06
C GLY A 72 -4.95 7.71 -3.98
N MET A 73 -5.71 6.62 -3.81
CA MET A 73 -5.34 5.53 -2.90
C MET A 73 -3.98 4.92 -3.27
N TRP A 74 -3.77 4.65 -4.57
CA TRP A 74 -2.52 4.07 -5.08
C TRP A 74 -1.31 4.99 -4.87
N GLU A 75 -1.43 6.28 -5.20
CA GLU A 75 -0.35 7.25 -5.00
C GLU A 75 -0.04 7.44 -3.51
N ARG A 76 -1.06 7.53 -2.65
CA ARG A 76 -0.85 7.68 -1.20
C ARG A 76 -0.11 6.49 -0.58
N LEU A 77 -0.42 5.28 -1.04
CA LEU A 77 0.29 4.06 -0.63
C LEU A 77 1.73 4.09 -1.10
N LYS A 78 1.96 4.45 -2.36
CA LYS A 78 3.30 4.58 -2.93
C LYS A 78 4.16 5.56 -2.13
N GLU A 79 3.64 6.74 -1.80
CA GLU A 79 4.31 7.71 -0.91
C GLU A 79 4.61 7.13 0.48
N THR A 80 3.64 6.45 1.09
CA THR A 80 3.78 5.83 2.41
C THR A 80 4.86 4.74 2.40
N HIS A 81 4.91 3.93 1.34
CA HIS A 81 5.91 2.88 1.18
C HIS A 81 7.30 3.42 0.80
N GLN A 82 7.37 4.52 0.04
CA GLN A 82 8.64 5.20 -0.28
C GLN A 82 9.25 5.89 0.95
N SER A 83 8.43 6.61 1.73
CA SER A 83 8.86 7.23 2.99
C SER A 83 9.25 6.20 4.05
N SER A 84 8.52 5.08 4.11
CA SER A 84 8.84 3.95 4.99
C SER A 84 10.07 3.15 4.52
N GLY A 85 10.45 3.21 3.25
CA GLY A 85 11.64 2.55 2.73
C GLY A 85 12.93 3.08 3.34
N LEU A 86 13.04 4.39 3.54
CA LEU A 86 14.21 5.01 4.19
C LEU A 86 14.15 4.92 5.72
N GLY A 87 12.99 5.20 6.32
CA GLY A 87 12.81 5.12 7.78
C GLY A 87 12.83 3.69 8.33
N GLY A 88 12.24 2.75 7.60
CA GLY A 88 12.16 1.33 7.96
C GLY A 88 13.51 0.62 7.90
N VAL A 89 14.37 1.00 6.95
CA VAL A 89 15.77 0.55 6.93
C VAL A 89 16.48 1.08 8.17
N VAL A 90 16.41 2.37 8.50
CA VAL A 90 17.04 2.91 9.72
C VAL A 90 16.49 2.27 11.00
N VAL A 91 15.19 1.99 11.07
CA VAL A 91 14.57 1.28 12.21
C VAL A 91 15.01 -0.18 12.29
N ALA A 92 15.09 -0.89 11.17
CA ALA A 92 15.59 -2.26 11.11
C ALA A 92 17.07 -2.32 11.49
N TRP A 93 17.90 -1.38 11.01
CA TRP A 93 19.31 -1.24 11.41
C TRP A 93 19.47 -0.88 12.88
N LYS A 94 18.64 0.03 13.43
CA LYS A 94 18.62 0.32 14.87
C LYS A 94 18.22 -0.91 15.68
N LYS A 95 17.18 -1.63 15.29
CA LYS A 95 16.76 -2.88 15.96
C LYS A 95 17.87 -3.94 15.92
N LEU A 96 18.54 -4.12 14.78
CA LEU A 96 19.67 -5.03 14.63
C LEU A 96 20.86 -4.60 15.49
N TYR A 97 21.16 -3.29 15.54
CA TYR A 97 22.21 -2.72 16.38
C TYR A 97 21.92 -2.90 17.87
N PHE A 98 20.66 -2.70 18.31
CA PHE A 98 20.25 -2.95 19.69
C PHE A 98 20.29 -4.43 20.04
N LEU A 99 19.84 -5.33 19.15
CA LEU A 99 19.96 -6.78 19.34
C LEU A 99 21.42 -7.23 19.47
N ARG A 100 22.34 -6.64 18.69
CA ARG A 100 23.79 -6.90 18.82
C ARG A 100 24.35 -6.43 20.16
N LYS A 101 23.90 -5.28 20.67
CA LYS A 101 24.35 -4.74 21.97
C LYS A 101 23.79 -5.53 23.16
N SER A 102 22.58 -6.09 23.05
CA SER A 102 21.98 -6.92 24.09
C SER A 102 22.63 -8.30 24.23
N GLY A 103 23.33 -8.78 23.19
CA GLY A 103 24.16 -10.00 23.25
C GLY A 103 25.52 -9.81 23.94
N ASP A 104 25.91 -8.56 24.22
CA ASP A 104 27.22 -8.19 24.79
C ASP A 104 27.16 -7.86 26.30
N HIS A 105 26.03 -8.15 26.95
CA HIS A 105 25.82 -7.95 28.40
C HIS A 105 25.70 -9.27 29.17
N SER A 106 26.37 -10.33 28.70
CA SER A 106 26.46 -11.61 29.43
C SER A 106 27.91 -12.08 29.48
N THR A 107 28.76 -11.37 30.22
CA THR A 107 29.76 -11.93 31.15
C THR A 107 30.63 -10.82 31.73
N MET A 108 30.38 -10.47 33.00
CA MET A 108 31.44 -10.41 34.00
C MET A 108 30.77 -10.43 35.38
N ARG A 109 30.55 -11.66 35.87
CA ARG A 109 30.58 -11.92 37.30
C ARG A 109 31.98 -11.55 37.77
N ALA A 110 32.13 -10.43 38.45
CA ALA A 110 33.28 -10.21 39.31
C ALA A 110 32.92 -10.78 40.69
N PHE A 111 33.42 -11.98 40.96
CA PHE A 111 33.69 -12.40 42.33
C PHE A 111 34.80 -11.49 42.86
N ILE A 112 34.58 -10.90 44.04
CA ILE A 112 35.44 -10.88 45.24
C ILE A 112 34.69 -10.07 46.30
#